data_AF-A0A6A7LRK2-F1
#
_entry.id   AF-A0A6A7LRK2-F1
#
_cell.length_a   1.000
_cell.length_b   1.000
_cell.length_c   1.000
_cell.angle_alpha   90.00
_cell.angle_beta   90.00
_cell.angle_gamma   90.00
#
_symmetry.space_group_name_H-M   'P 1'
#
loop_
_entity.id
_entity.type
_entity.pdbx_description
1 polymer ?
#
loop_
_entity_poly.entity_id
_entity_poly.type
_entity_poly.pdbx_seq_one_letter_code
_entity_poly.pdbx_strand_id
1 'polypeptide(L)'
;MPDQSGVGALSGYINVCKPPDVTSHDVVARLRRLVGIRRIGHAGTLDPPAVGVLPVAIGQATRTLQSRAWDRKVYWADVCFGSATDTDDA
;
A
#
# COMPACT_ATOMS: atom_id res chain seq x y z
N MET A 1 -2.82 -3.38 -28.49
CA MET A 1 -2.04 -2.86 -27.34
C MET A 1 -0.60 -3.27 -27.57
N PRO A 2 0.38 -2.36 -27.51
CA PRO A 2 1.73 -2.69 -27.93
C PRO A 2 2.38 -3.66 -26.94
N ASP A 3 3.14 -4.58 -27.53
CA ASP A 3 4.00 -5.58 -26.93
C ASP A 3 5.06 -4.93 -26.02
N GLN A 4 5.26 -5.47 -24.80
CA GLN A 4 6.18 -4.95 -23.78
C GLN A 4 7.51 -5.71 -23.78
N SER A 5 8.19 -5.77 -24.93
CA SER A 5 9.42 -6.55 -25.14
C SER A 5 10.70 -5.68 -25.23
N GLY A 6 10.83 -4.64 -24.39
CA GLY A 6 11.99 -3.71 -24.49
C GLY A 6 12.57 -3.13 -23.19
N VAL A 7 11.90 -3.28 -22.05
CA VAL A 7 12.45 -2.93 -20.72
C VAL A 7 12.16 -4.16 -19.86
N GLY A 8 13.17 -4.76 -19.23
CA GLY A 8 12.96 -5.90 -18.34
C GLY A 8 11.77 -5.61 -17.42
N ALA A 9 10.75 -6.47 -17.44
CA ALA A 9 9.44 -6.18 -16.85
C ALA A 9 9.59 -5.55 -15.46
N LEU A 10 9.22 -4.27 -15.31
CA LEU A 10 9.43 -3.48 -14.10
C LEU A 10 8.91 -4.27 -12.89
N SER A 11 9.82 -4.62 -11.98
CA SER A 11 9.55 -5.46 -10.83
C SER A 11 10.35 -4.94 -9.64
N GLY A 12 9.66 -4.65 -8.54
CA GLY A 12 10.30 -4.04 -7.38
C GLY A 12 9.30 -3.50 -6.38
N TYR A 13 9.77 -2.60 -5.52
CA TYR A 13 8.99 -1.96 -4.47
C TYR A 13 8.98 -0.44 -4.65
N ILE A 14 7.84 0.17 -4.37
CA ILE A 14 7.66 1.60 -4.22
C ILE A 14 7.15 1.84 -2.80
N ASN A 15 7.89 2.63 -2.01
CA ASN A 15 7.40 3.07 -0.72
C ASN A 15 6.54 4.32 -0.91
N VAL A 16 5.23 4.21 -0.65
CA VAL A 16 4.30 5.34 -0.77
C VAL A 16 4.05 5.94 0.60
N CYS A 17 4.11 7.27 0.70
CA CYS A 17 3.50 7.97 1.82
C CYS A 17 2.00 8.11 1.55
N LYS A 18 1.17 7.25 2.17
CA LYS A 18 -0.30 7.29 2.02
C LYS A 18 -0.83 8.57 2.66
N PRO A 19 -1.57 9.42 1.92
CA PRO A 19 -2.24 10.58 2.50
C PRO A 19 -3.47 10.17 3.33
N PRO A 20 -4.00 11.08 4.17
CA PRO A 20 -5.23 10.84 4.92
C PRO A 20 -6.43 10.71 3.98
N ASP A 21 -7.47 10.03 4.44
CA ASP A 21 -8.77 9.85 3.76
C ASP A 21 -8.70 9.09 2.43
N VAL A 22 -7.64 8.31 2.22
CA VAL A 22 -7.45 7.49 1.02
C VAL A 22 -7.23 6.04 1.42
N THR A 23 -7.90 5.10 0.75
CA THR A 23 -7.70 3.69 1.07
C THR A 23 -6.36 3.17 0.52
N SER A 24 -5.83 2.11 1.13
CA SER A 24 -4.66 1.41 0.58
C SER A 24 -4.92 0.88 -0.85
N HIS A 25 -6.16 0.54 -1.17
CA HIS A 25 -6.57 0.09 -2.50
C HIS A 25 -6.57 1.22 -3.53
N ASP A 26 -6.96 2.43 -3.16
CA ASP A 26 -6.92 3.60 -4.04
C ASP A 26 -5.50 3.95 -4.45
N VAL A 27 -4.54 3.85 -3.51
CA VAL A 27 -3.11 4.01 -3.81
C VAL A 27 -2.65 3.00 -4.84
N VAL A 28 -3.01 1.71 -4.67
CA VAL A 28 -2.68 0.66 -5.63
C VAL A 28 -3.33 0.92 -6.98
N ALA A 29 -4.59 1.35 -7.02
CA ALA A 29 -5.31 1.67 -8.25
C ALA A 29 -4.66 2.85 -9.00
N ARG A 30 -4.21 3.88 -8.28
CA ARG A 30 -3.52 5.04 -8.86
C ARG A 30 -2.15 4.65 -9.40
N LEU A 31 -1.35 3.91 -8.63
CA LEU A 31 -0.06 3.41 -9.09
C LEU A 31 -0.20 2.49 -10.31
N ARG A 32 -1.20 1.61 -10.34
CA ARG A 32 -1.50 0.73 -11.49
C ARG A 32 -1.68 1.53 -12.78
N ARG A 33 -2.37 2.68 -12.71
CA ARG A 33 -2.57 3.58 -13.85
C ARG A 33 -1.27 4.29 -14.26
N LEU A 34 -0.46 4.72 -13.29
CA LEU A 34 0.79 5.43 -13.53
C LEU A 34 1.87 4.54 -14.14
N VAL A 35 2.01 3.30 -13.66
CA VAL A 35 3.08 2.38 -14.09
C VAL A 35 2.66 1.45 -15.24
N GLY A 36 1.37 1.38 -15.58
CA GLY A 36 0.86 0.55 -16.68
C GLY A 36 0.91 -0.97 -16.42
N ILE A 37 1.14 -1.41 -15.17
CA ILE A 37 1.30 -2.83 -14.82
C ILE A 37 0.14 -3.31 -13.97
N ARG A 38 -0.50 -4.41 -14.40
CA ARG A 38 -1.64 -5.02 -13.71
C ARG A 38 -1.26 -5.76 -12.43
N ARG A 39 -0.04 -6.28 -12.34
CA ARG A 39 0.40 -7.04 -11.16
C ARG A 39 1.01 -6.08 -10.14
N ILE A 40 0.19 -5.61 -9.20
CA ILE A 40 0.58 -4.67 -8.15
C ILE A 40 -0.22 -4.96 -6.87
N GLY A 41 0.40 -4.80 -5.70
CA GLY A 41 -0.23 -5.02 -4.39
C GLY A 41 0.59 -4.38 -3.25
N HIS A 42 0.01 -4.24 -2.06
CA HIS A 42 0.66 -3.60 -0.90
C HIS A 42 1.03 -4.60 0.21
N ALA A 43 2.00 -4.25 1.07
CA ALA A 43 2.53 -5.11 2.15
C ALA A 43 1.78 -5.00 3.48
N GLY A 44 0.48 -4.72 3.43
CA GLY A 44 -0.38 -4.52 4.59
C GLY A 44 -1.21 -3.25 4.48
N THR A 45 -2.44 -3.30 4.99
CA THR A 45 -3.41 -2.21 4.90
C THR A 45 -3.09 -1.14 5.93
N LEU A 46 -3.16 0.12 5.51
CA LEU A 46 -3.35 1.27 6.39
C LEU A 46 -4.80 1.73 6.26
N ASP A 47 -5.43 2.04 7.40
CA ASP A 47 -6.79 2.55 7.46
C ASP A 47 -6.91 3.91 6.75
N PRO A 48 -8.11 4.30 6.28
CA PRO A 48 -8.33 5.58 5.61
C PRO A 48 -7.77 6.80 6.38
N PRO A 49 -8.02 6.98 7.69
CA PRO A 49 -7.49 8.15 8.43
C PRO A 49 -5.98 8.08 8.68
N ALA A 50 -5.36 6.90 8.62
CA ALA A 50 -3.94 6.73 8.87
C ALA A 50 -3.08 7.36 7.75
N VAL A 51 -1.95 7.95 8.13
CA VAL A 51 -0.97 8.54 7.20
C VAL A 51 0.38 7.85 7.38
N GLY A 52 1.11 7.61 6.29
CA GLY A 52 2.49 7.16 6.37
C GLY A 52 2.86 6.02 5.41
N VAL A 53 3.74 5.14 5.87
CA VAL A 53 4.48 4.18 5.03
C VAL A 53 3.57 3.05 4.52
N LEU A 54 3.34 3.01 3.21
CA LEU A 54 2.64 1.93 2.50
C LEU A 54 3.57 1.33 1.42
N PRO A 55 4.26 0.22 1.72
CA PRO A 55 5.09 -0.45 0.73
C PRO A 55 4.21 -1.13 -0.34
N VAL A 56 4.46 -0.81 -1.61
CA VAL A 56 3.73 -1.35 -2.76
C VAL A 56 4.70 -2.13 -3.64
N ALA A 57 4.40 -3.39 -3.92
CA ALA A 57 5.15 -4.25 -4.82
C ALA A 57 4.55 -4.24 -6.23
N ILE A 58 5.42 -4.25 -7.24
CA ILE A 58 5.08 -4.26 -8.66
C ILE A 58 5.69 -5.51 -9.31
N GLY A 59 4.95 -6.12 -10.25
CA GLY A 59 5.45 -7.22 -11.05
C GLY A 59 5.69 -8.49 -10.21
N GLN A 60 6.82 -9.15 -10.43
CA GLN A 60 7.14 -10.40 -9.73
C GLN A 60 7.40 -10.20 -8.23
N ALA A 61 7.75 -8.98 -7.80
CA ALA A 61 7.91 -8.64 -6.39
C ALA A 61 6.62 -8.78 -5.57
N THR A 62 5.43 -8.88 -6.19
CA THR A 62 4.20 -9.12 -5.42
C THR A 62 4.20 -10.49 -4.73
N ARG A 63 5.02 -11.45 -5.20
CA ARG A 63 5.15 -12.79 -4.61
C ARG A 63 5.78 -12.75 -3.21
N THR A 64 6.60 -11.75 -2.94
CA THR A 64 7.30 -11.61 -1.66
C THR A 64 6.52 -10.79 -0.63
N LEU A 65 5.27 -10.39 -0.94
CA LEU A 65 4.41 -9.68 0.02
C LEU A 65 4.00 -10.57 1.19
N GLN A 66 3.68 -11.85 0.94
CA GLN A 66 3.21 -12.77 1.98
C GLN A 66 4.26 -13.02 3.07
N SER A 67 5.54 -13.11 2.70
CA SER A 67 6.64 -13.28 3.66
C SER A 67 6.91 -12.05 4.52
N ARG A 68 6.44 -10.86 4.10
CA ARG A 68 6.65 -9.58 4.79
C ARG A 68 5.48 -9.17 5.68
N ALA A 69 4.39 -9.94 5.71
CA ALA A 69 3.23 -9.64 6.53
C ALA A 69 3.56 -9.51 8.03
N TRP A 70 4.64 -10.18 8.47
CA TRP A 70 5.11 -10.24 9.85
C TRP A 70 6.28 -9.30 10.15
N ASP A 71 6.63 -8.40 9.22
CA ASP A 71 7.66 -7.40 9.46
C ASP A 71 7.23 -6.44 10.59
N ARG A 72 8.20 -5.97 11.38
CA ARG A 72 7.92 -5.00 12.45
C ARG A 72 7.41 -3.68 11.88
N LYS A 73 6.37 -3.13 12.49
CA LYS A 73 5.77 -1.83 12.16
C LYS A 73 5.76 -0.94 13.38
N VAL A 74 5.93 0.36 13.16
CA VAL A 74 5.92 1.39 14.21
C VAL A 74 4.88 2.42 13.83
N TYR A 75 4.04 2.77 14.80
CA TYR A 75 2.93 3.71 14.62
C TYR A 75 3.04 4.82 15.66
N TRP A 76 2.60 6.00 15.26
CA TRP A 76 2.33 7.12 16.14
C TRP A 76 0.82 7.34 16.10
N ALA A 77 0.19 7.34 17.26
CA ALA A 77 -1.27 7.43 17.38
C ALA A 77 -1.63 8.22 18.63
N ASP A 78 -2.66 9.05 18.51
CA ASP A 78 -3.31 9.70 19.64
C ASP A 78 -4.55 8.89 20.02
N VAL A 79 -4.73 8.64 21.32
CA VAL A 79 -5.82 7.81 21.85
C VAL A 79 -6.68 8.65 22.80
N CYS A 80 -8.00 8.64 22.58
CA CYS A 80 -8.97 9.29 23.46
C CYS A 80 -9.56 8.27 24.45
N PHE A 81 -9.23 8.40 25.74
CA PHE A 81 -9.79 7.54 26.79
C PHE A 81 -11.16 8.04 27.25
N GLY A 82 -12.09 7.11 27.51
CA GLY A 82 -13.45 7.40 27.99
C GLY A 82 -14.48 7.64 26.88
N SER A 83 -14.09 7.46 25.61
CA SER A 83 -14.98 7.47 24.44
C SER A 83 -14.94 6.11 23.74
N ALA A 84 -16.00 5.78 22.99
CA ALA A 84 -16.07 4.61 22.14
C ALA A 84 -16.85 4.97 20.86
N THR A 85 -16.38 4.49 19.71
CA THR A 85 -17.00 4.64 18.39
C THR A 85 -17.18 3.28 17.75
N ASP A 86 -18.05 3.16 16.75
CA ASP A 86 -18.32 1.87 16.08
C ASP A 86 -17.14 1.38 15.22
N THR A 87 -16.19 2.28 14.91
CA THR A 87 -15.06 2.06 14.00
C THR A 87 -13.70 2.05 14.72
N ASP A 88 -13.69 2.26 16.04
CA ASP A 88 -12.48 2.36 16.89
C ASP A 88 -11.50 3.49 16.47
N ASP A 89 -11.95 4.44 15.65
CA ASP A 89 -11.28 5.68 15.29
C ASP A 89 -12.15 6.92 15.61
N ALA A 90 -11.58 8.12 15.44
CA ALA A 90 -12.12 9.39 15.94
C ALA A 90 -13.41 9.88 15.26
#